data_AF-A0A086KH85-F1
#
_entry.id   AF-A0A086KH85-F1
#
_cell.length_a   1.000
_cell.length_b   1.000
_cell.length_c   1.000
_cell.angle_alpha   90.00
_cell.angle_beta   90.00
_cell.angle_gamma   90.00
#
_symmetry.space_group_name_H-M   'P 1'
#
loop_
_entity.id
_entity.type
_entity.pdbx_description
1 polymer ?
#
loop_
_entity_poly.entity_id
_entity_poly.type
_entity_poly.pdbx_seq_one_letter_code
_entity_poly.pdbx_strand_id
1 'polypeptide(L)'
;MIHYRQDPWLGFCILLQPHGSVLLCSVPRALIAGLLTWALMTYGPPASSGGADIMWSPTLFNFFLSLAVLVLAFHTNQAYQRFWEARSQVQIMASWWADAASSFVALDEMTGIAKGEFAWGADWRGKILHLLSLLHAVSIQYLLHNDAEKTQLEVLGGMDTFEAKLLSLTDDQTFLVMHWVVQEMMKRLVLEPKGLGVPPPCFARIQQQLSN
;
A
#
# COMPACT_ATOMS: atom_id res chain seq x y z
N MET A 1 8.09 7.83 -3.20
CA MET A 1 9.20 7.01 -3.72
C MET A 1 10.44 7.89 -3.77
N ILE A 2 11.58 7.44 -3.23
CA ILE A 2 12.83 8.21 -3.30
C ILE A 2 13.33 8.13 -4.74
N HIS A 3 13.45 9.28 -5.42
CA HIS A 3 13.99 9.34 -6.77
C HIS A 3 15.52 9.25 -6.69
N TYR A 4 16.07 8.08 -6.99
CA TYR A 4 17.51 7.89 -7.07
C TYR A 4 18.04 8.46 -8.39
N ARG A 5 18.84 9.52 -8.31
CA ARG A 5 19.63 10.02 -9.44
C ARG A 5 21.04 9.44 -9.32
N GLN A 6 21.44 8.58 -10.24
CA GLN A 6 22.69 7.81 -10.21
C GLN A 6 23.94 8.63 -10.61
N ASP A 7 24.05 9.87 -10.13
CA ASP A 7 25.22 10.69 -10.40
C ASP A 7 26.26 10.47 -9.27
N PRO A 8 27.52 10.11 -9.58
CA PRO A 8 28.51 9.60 -8.62
C PRO A 8 28.92 10.60 -7.51
N TRP A 9 28.66 11.91 -7.70
CA TRP A 9 28.93 12.96 -6.73
C TRP A 9 27.68 13.46 -5.98
N LEU A 10 26.48 13.21 -6.52
CA LEU A 10 25.20 13.62 -5.91
C LEU A 10 24.65 12.61 -4.89
N GLY A 11 25.29 11.44 -4.74
CA GLY A 11 24.93 10.46 -3.72
C GLY A 11 24.99 11.01 -2.29
N PHE A 12 25.91 11.93 -2.00
CA PHE A 12 25.99 12.59 -0.68
C PHE A 12 24.90 13.63 -0.47
N CYS A 13 24.41 14.28 -1.53
CA CYS A 13 23.30 15.23 -1.42
C CYS A 13 21.99 14.54 -1.01
N ILE A 14 21.84 13.24 -1.27
CA ILE A 14 20.70 12.43 -0.81
C ILE A 14 20.63 12.40 0.73
N LEU A 15 21.77 12.45 1.43
CA LEU A 15 21.80 12.50 2.89
C LEU A 15 21.15 13.77 3.44
N LEU A 16 21.28 14.88 2.72
CA LEU A 16 20.73 16.19 3.10
C LEU A 16 19.31 16.41 2.56
N GLN A 17 18.74 15.46 1.82
CA GLN A 17 17.40 15.60 1.28
C GLN A 17 16.36 15.57 2.42
N PRO A 18 15.48 16.58 2.56
CA PRO A 18 14.51 16.60 3.66
C PRO A 18 13.38 15.57 3.48
N HIS A 19 13.06 15.18 2.25
CA HIS A 19 11.97 14.24 1.97
C HIS A 19 12.40 12.79 2.15
N GLY A 20 11.79 12.10 3.11
CA GLY A 20 12.08 10.68 3.40
C GLY A 20 13.40 10.44 4.14
N SER A 21 14.03 11.50 4.66
CA SER A 21 15.29 11.37 5.41
C SER A 21 15.05 11.05 6.88
N VAL A 22 15.93 10.20 7.41
CA VAL A 22 15.97 9.81 8.82
C VAL A 22 16.45 10.98 9.69
N LEU A 23 17.19 11.94 9.13
CA LEU A 23 17.81 13.03 9.90
C LEU A 23 16.77 13.90 10.61
N LEU A 24 15.65 14.23 9.97
CA LEU A 24 14.62 15.08 10.59
C LEU A 24 14.00 14.42 11.84
N CYS A 25 13.90 13.09 11.85
CA CYS A 25 13.36 12.34 12.97
C CYS A 25 14.43 12.00 14.03
N SER A 26 15.68 11.79 13.61
CA SER A 26 16.77 11.35 14.50
C SER A 26 17.51 12.50 15.17
N VAL A 27 17.70 13.63 14.49
CA VAL A 27 18.40 14.82 15.02
C VAL A 27 17.82 15.32 16.35
N PRO A 28 16.50 15.53 16.53
CA PRO A 28 15.98 16.02 17.81
C PRO A 28 16.26 15.02 18.95
N ARG A 29 16.17 13.71 18.68
CA ARG A 29 16.46 12.66 19.66
C ARG A 29 17.96 12.61 20.01
N ALA A 30 18.82 12.76 18.99
CA ALA A 30 20.26 12.82 19.17
C ALA A 30 20.69 14.07 19.95
N LEU A 31 20.06 15.23 19.71
CA LEU A 31 20.30 16.46 20.47
C LEU A 31 19.90 16.30 21.93
N ILE A 32 18.76 15.68 22.24
CA ILE A 32 18.35 15.41 23.62
C ILE A 32 19.37 14.49 24.32
N ALA A 33 19.79 13.41 23.67
CA ALA A 33 20.79 12.49 24.21
C ALA A 33 22.16 13.18 24.42
N GLY A 34 22.58 14.02 23.47
CA GLY A 34 23.81 14.80 23.56
C GLY A 34 23.77 15.82 24.70
N LEU A 35 22.66 16.55 24.85
CA LEU A 35 22.44 17.50 25.95
C LEU A 35 22.45 16.80 27.31
N LEU A 36 21.81 15.64 27.42
CA LEU A 36 21.81 14.85 28.65
C LEU A 36 23.23 14.39 29.01
N THR A 37 24.00 13.94 28.02
CA THR A 37 25.39 13.51 28.20
C THR A 37 26.28 14.68 28.63
N TRP A 38 26.12 15.85 28.02
CA TRP A 38 26.82 17.07 28.40
C TRP A 38 26.47 17.52 29.83
N ALA A 39 25.20 17.46 30.22
CA ALA A 39 24.75 17.77 31.58
C ALA A 39 25.34 16.79 32.61
N LEU A 40 25.42 15.50 32.29
CA LEU A 40 26.05 14.48 33.12
C LEU A 40 27.57 14.72 33.28
N MET A 41 28.26 15.19 32.23
CA MET A 41 29.69 15.49 32.32
C MET A 41 30.00 16.75 33.13
N THR A 42 29.11 17.74 33.12
CA THR A 42 29.32 19.04 33.78
C THR A 42 28.87 19.07 35.23
N TYR A 43 27.75 18.41 35.55
CA TYR A 43 27.14 18.41 36.89
C TYR A 43 27.20 17.05 37.59
N GLY A 44 27.75 16.02 36.95
CA GLY A 44 27.84 14.68 37.53
C GLY A 44 28.81 14.58 38.71
N PRO A 45 28.62 13.61 39.62
CA PRO A 45 29.54 13.38 40.71
C PRO A 45 30.96 13.03 40.20
N PRO A 46 32.02 13.47 40.90
CA PRO A 46 33.39 13.16 40.50
C PRO A 46 33.61 11.64 40.47
N ALA A 47 34.32 11.19 39.42
CA ALA A 47 34.53 9.77 39.10
C ALA A 47 35.13 8.92 40.24
N SER A 48 35.72 9.56 41.26
CA SER A 48 36.31 8.90 42.42
C SER A 48 35.31 8.41 43.48
N SER A 49 34.00 8.68 43.35
CA SER A 49 32.99 8.29 44.34
C SER A 49 31.99 7.25 43.80
N GLY A 50 32.12 6.00 44.27
CA GLY A 50 31.01 5.05 44.34
C GLY A 50 30.47 4.47 43.02
N GLY A 51 31.33 3.90 42.16
CA GLY A 51 30.89 3.01 41.06
C GLY A 51 30.98 3.59 39.65
N ALA A 52 31.49 4.81 39.48
CA ALA A 52 31.71 5.41 38.16
C ALA A 52 32.72 4.61 37.30
N ASP A 53 33.73 3.99 37.90
CA ASP A 53 34.73 3.15 37.18
C ASP A 53 34.09 1.99 36.40
N ILE A 54 32.93 1.48 36.85
CA ILE A 54 32.20 0.42 36.16
C ILE A 54 31.61 0.96 34.86
N MET A 55 31.03 2.16 34.88
CA MET A 55 30.45 2.80 33.69
C MET A 55 31.51 3.20 32.65
N TRP A 56 32.73 3.50 33.08
CA TRP A 56 33.85 3.81 32.19
C TRP A 56 34.60 2.56 31.68
N SER A 57 34.17 1.35 32.08
CA SER A 57 34.76 0.11 31.57
C SER A 57 34.43 -0.11 30.08
N PRO A 58 35.44 -0.20 29.20
CA PRO A 58 35.22 -0.45 27.77
C PRO A 58 34.42 -1.72 27.48
N THR A 59 34.52 -2.73 28.36
CA THR A 59 33.88 -4.04 28.17
C THR A 59 32.36 -3.95 28.28
N LEU A 60 31.83 -3.21 29.25
CA LEU A 60 30.38 -3.07 29.44
C LEU A 60 29.76 -2.26 28.30
N PHE A 61 30.41 -1.16 27.90
CA PHE A 61 29.96 -0.36 26.76
C PHE A 61 29.91 -1.20 25.46
N ASN A 62 30.97 -1.97 25.17
CA ASN A 62 31.00 -2.84 23.99
C ASN A 62 29.93 -3.94 24.04
N PHE A 63 29.65 -4.50 25.22
CA PHE A 63 28.57 -5.47 25.38
C PHE A 63 27.20 -4.85 25.04
N PHE A 64 26.87 -3.68 25.61
CA PHE A 64 25.61 -3.01 25.28
C PHE A 64 25.52 -2.61 23.81
N LEU A 65 26.62 -2.11 23.22
CA LEU A 65 26.65 -1.73 21.82
C LEU A 65 26.44 -2.94 20.90
N SER A 66 27.10 -4.07 21.17
CA SER A 66 26.92 -5.30 20.39
C SER A 66 25.49 -5.86 20.49
N LEU A 67 24.88 -5.84 21.68
CA LEU A 67 23.49 -6.22 21.87
C LEU A 67 22.54 -5.28 21.12
N ALA A 68 22.76 -3.97 21.22
CA ALA A 68 21.93 -2.97 20.54
C ALA A 68 22.02 -3.11 19.01
N VAL A 69 23.22 -3.34 18.46
CA VAL A 69 23.42 -3.59 17.03
C VAL A 69 22.68 -4.86 16.59
N LEU A 70 22.77 -5.93 17.38
CA LEU A 70 22.10 -7.19 17.08
C LEU A 70 20.58 -7.04 17.04
N VAL A 71 20.00 -6.40 18.07
CA VAL A 71 18.56 -6.13 18.15
C VAL A 71 18.10 -5.24 17.00
N LEU A 72 18.85 -4.18 16.71
CA LEU A 72 18.54 -3.26 15.60
C LEU A 72 18.58 -3.98 14.25
N ALA A 73 19.58 -4.84 14.03
CA ALA A 73 19.70 -5.62 12.79
C ALA A 73 18.52 -6.56 12.61
N PHE A 74 18.14 -7.33 13.64
CA PHE A 74 17.00 -8.24 13.55
C PHE A 74 15.68 -7.50 13.36
N HIS A 75 15.44 -6.43 14.14
CA HIS A 75 14.22 -5.65 14.04
C HIS A 75 14.07 -5.00 12.65
N THR A 76 15.16 -4.42 12.14
CA THR A 76 15.16 -3.79 10.81
C THR A 76 14.95 -4.83 9.71
N ASN A 77 15.57 -6.01 9.82
CA ASN A 77 15.37 -7.09 8.86
C ASN A 77 13.91 -7.57 8.85
N GLN A 78 13.28 -7.78 10.02
CA GLN A 78 11.88 -8.17 10.09
C GLN A 78 10.94 -7.11 9.50
N ALA A 79 11.17 -5.83 9.82
CA ALA A 79 10.39 -4.73 9.26
C ALA A 79 10.54 -4.63 7.73
N TYR A 80 11.76 -4.83 7.22
CA TYR A 80 12.05 -4.83 5.79
C TYR A 80 11.33 -5.96 5.05
N GLN A 81 11.34 -7.18 5.60
CA GLN A 81 10.61 -8.31 5.02
C GLN A 81 9.11 -8.05 4.93
N ARG A 82 8.49 -7.58 6.04
CA ARG A 82 7.06 -7.22 6.06
C ARG A 82 6.71 -6.14 5.04
N PHE A 83 7.58 -5.14 4.88
CA PHE A 83 7.40 -4.08 3.89
C PHE A 83 7.38 -4.63 2.46
N TRP A 84 8.34 -5.48 2.11
CA TRP A 84 8.41 -6.07 0.76
C TRP A 84 7.30 -7.06 0.50
N GLU A 85 6.90 -7.84 1.50
CA GLU A 85 5.74 -8.72 1.42
C GLU A 85 4.48 -7.91 1.13
N ALA A 86 4.17 -6.89 1.95
CA ALA A 86 3.01 -6.03 1.74
C ALA A 86 3.02 -5.35 0.35
N ARG A 87 4.16 -4.80 -0.08
CA ARG A 87 4.30 -4.19 -1.41
C ARG A 87 4.02 -5.20 -2.53
N SER A 88 4.57 -6.41 -2.42
CA SER A 88 4.38 -7.45 -3.42
C SER A 88 2.92 -7.88 -3.48
N GLN A 89 2.26 -8.07 -2.33
CA GLN A 89 0.84 -8.42 -2.29
C GLN A 89 -0.05 -7.35 -2.90
N VAL A 90 0.19 -6.06 -2.61
CA VAL A 90 -0.56 -4.95 -3.23
C VAL A 90 -0.37 -4.92 -4.74
N GLN A 91 0.85 -5.16 -5.23
CA GLN A 91 1.11 -5.18 -6.66
C GLN A 91 0.49 -6.41 -7.36
N ILE A 92 0.51 -7.56 -6.69
CA ILE A 92 -0.16 -8.78 -7.17
C ILE A 92 -1.67 -8.51 -7.27
N MET A 93 -2.31 -8.03 -6.21
CA MET A 93 -3.73 -7.66 -6.17
C MET A 93 -4.11 -6.70 -7.31
N ALA A 94 -3.33 -5.63 -7.51
CA ALA A 94 -3.55 -4.69 -8.61
C ALA A 94 -3.45 -5.37 -10.00
N SER A 95 -2.50 -6.29 -10.17
CA SER A 95 -2.33 -7.03 -11.43
C SER A 95 -3.50 -7.98 -11.72
N TRP A 96 -4.01 -8.69 -10.72
CA TRP A 96 -5.17 -9.59 -10.88
C TRP A 96 -6.43 -8.83 -11.28
N TRP A 97 -6.67 -7.67 -10.66
CA TRP A 97 -7.84 -6.84 -10.97
C TRP A 97 -7.72 -6.13 -12.32
N ALA A 98 -6.52 -5.73 -12.73
CA ALA A 98 -6.27 -5.22 -14.08
C ALA A 98 -6.47 -6.29 -15.15
N ASP A 99 -6.02 -7.52 -14.90
CA ASP A 99 -6.26 -8.67 -15.78
C ASP A 99 -7.76 -9.03 -15.86
N ALA A 100 -8.49 -8.95 -14.75
CA ALA A 100 -9.94 -9.15 -14.74
C ALA A 100 -10.66 -8.04 -15.54
N ALA A 101 -10.26 -6.78 -15.35
CA ALA A 101 -10.80 -5.63 -16.08
C ALA A 101 -10.61 -5.76 -17.60
N SER A 102 -9.39 -6.07 -18.03
CA SER A 102 -9.08 -6.27 -19.45
C SER A 102 -9.84 -7.46 -20.04
N SER A 103 -10.00 -8.54 -19.28
CA SER A 103 -10.80 -9.70 -19.70
C SER A 103 -12.27 -9.35 -19.85
N PHE A 104 -12.88 -8.61 -18.91
CA PHE A 104 -14.29 -8.19 -19.03
C PHE A 104 -14.53 -7.34 -20.28
N VAL A 105 -13.65 -6.37 -20.55
CA VAL A 105 -13.76 -5.49 -21.71
C VAL A 105 -13.59 -6.27 -23.02
N ALA A 106 -12.56 -7.13 -23.11
CA ALA A 106 -12.29 -7.89 -24.32
C ALA A 106 -13.42 -8.88 -24.64
N LEU A 107 -13.95 -9.57 -23.63
CA LEU A 107 -15.03 -10.53 -23.82
C LEU A 107 -16.34 -9.86 -24.24
N ASP A 108 -16.68 -8.72 -23.64
CA ASP A 108 -17.87 -7.95 -24.03
C ASP A 108 -17.73 -7.36 -25.44
N GLU A 109 -16.55 -6.82 -25.78
CA GLU A 109 -16.27 -6.29 -27.11
C GLU A 109 -16.38 -7.36 -28.21
N MET A 110 -15.83 -8.56 -27.99
CA MET A 110 -15.94 -9.67 -28.94
C MET A 110 -17.40 -10.04 -29.23
N THR A 111 -18.28 -9.90 -28.23
CA THR A 111 -19.70 -10.20 -28.40
C THR A 111 -20.44 -9.08 -29.13
N GLY A 112 -20.02 -7.82 -28.97
CA GLY A 112 -20.51 -6.68 -29.76
C GLY A 112 -20.12 -6.79 -31.24
N ILE A 113 -18.86 -7.16 -31.52
CA ILE A 113 -18.38 -7.43 -32.89
C ILE A 113 -19.21 -8.53 -33.55
N ALA A 114 -19.50 -9.62 -32.83
CA ALA A 114 -20.33 -10.71 -33.34
C ALA A 114 -21.77 -10.29 -33.65
N LYS A 115 -22.28 -9.23 -33.01
CA LYS A 115 -23.61 -8.65 -33.27
C LYS A 115 -23.60 -7.56 -34.35
N GLY A 116 -22.42 -7.09 -34.79
CA GLY A 116 -22.28 -6.00 -35.74
C GLY A 116 -22.51 -4.59 -35.15
N GLU A 117 -22.56 -4.47 -33.82
CA GLU A 117 -22.78 -3.22 -33.11
C GLU A 117 -21.52 -2.81 -32.32
N PHE A 118 -20.74 -1.87 -32.85
CA PHE A 118 -19.50 -1.41 -32.21
C PHE A 118 -19.71 -0.68 -30.87
N ALA A 119 -20.88 -0.04 -30.68
CA ALA A 119 -21.22 0.68 -29.46
C ALA A 119 -21.91 -0.21 -28.40
N TRP A 120 -22.19 -1.47 -28.73
CA TRP A 120 -22.90 -2.37 -27.82
C TRP A 120 -22.07 -2.60 -26.56
N GLY A 121 -22.72 -2.51 -25.40
CA GLY A 121 -22.08 -2.74 -24.09
C GLY A 121 -21.10 -1.66 -23.61
N ALA A 122 -20.98 -0.52 -24.30
CA ALA A 122 -20.08 0.57 -23.87
C ALA A 122 -20.40 1.07 -22.43
N ASP A 123 -21.68 1.26 -22.11
CA ASP A 123 -22.11 1.69 -20.78
C ASP A 123 -21.79 0.65 -19.69
N TRP A 124 -21.97 -0.64 -20.01
CA TRP A 124 -21.65 -1.72 -19.09
C TRP A 124 -20.14 -1.83 -18.86
N ARG A 125 -19.32 -1.70 -19.92
CA ARG A 125 -17.85 -1.66 -19.82
C ARG A 125 -17.39 -0.47 -18.99
N GLY A 126 -17.99 0.70 -19.17
CA GLY A 126 -17.72 1.87 -18.33
C GLY A 126 -18.01 1.58 -16.86
N LYS A 127 -19.17 0.98 -16.57
CA LYS A 127 -19.58 0.62 -15.22
C LYS A 127 -18.68 -0.42 -14.55
N ILE A 128 -18.29 -1.49 -15.25
CA ILE A 128 -17.43 -2.54 -14.67
C ILE A 128 -16.00 -2.01 -14.42
N LEU A 129 -15.47 -1.15 -15.32
CA LEU A 129 -14.18 -0.50 -15.13
C LEU A 129 -14.20 0.48 -13.95
N HIS A 130 -15.29 1.25 -13.83
CA HIS A 130 -15.51 2.12 -12.68
C HIS A 130 -15.50 1.31 -11.37
N LEU A 131 -16.31 0.23 -11.27
CA LEU A 131 -16.37 -0.61 -10.07
C LEU A 131 -15.03 -1.28 -9.72
N LEU A 132 -14.26 -1.73 -10.72
CA LEU A 132 -12.92 -2.31 -10.49
C LEU A 132 -11.92 -1.25 -10.02
N SER A 133 -11.99 -0.03 -10.56
CA SER A 133 -11.18 1.08 -10.06
C SER A 133 -11.57 1.50 -8.64
N LEU A 134 -12.87 1.46 -8.31
CA LEU A 134 -13.39 1.72 -6.97
C LEU A 134 -12.93 0.63 -5.98
N LEU A 135 -12.96 -0.64 -6.38
CA LEU A 135 -12.45 -1.77 -5.58
C LEU A 135 -10.98 -1.57 -5.23
N HIS A 136 -10.18 -1.14 -6.22
CA HIS A 136 -8.77 -0.86 -6.02
C HIS A 136 -8.52 0.35 -5.11
N ALA A 137 -9.29 1.43 -5.28
CA ALA A 137 -9.21 2.58 -4.41
C ALA A 137 -9.57 2.23 -2.96
N VAL A 138 -10.72 1.60 -2.74
CA VAL A 138 -11.23 1.26 -1.41
C VAL A 138 -10.29 0.30 -0.67
N SER A 139 -9.71 -0.68 -1.37
CA SER A 139 -8.74 -1.60 -0.74
C SER A 139 -7.44 -0.90 -0.33
N ILE A 140 -6.93 0.02 -1.14
CA ILE A 140 -5.78 0.86 -0.77
C ILE A 140 -6.13 1.75 0.42
N GLN A 141 -7.32 2.36 0.42
CA GLN A 141 -7.80 3.20 1.52
C GLN A 141 -7.88 2.41 2.83
N TYR A 142 -8.37 1.18 2.77
CA TYR A 142 -8.42 0.26 3.91
C TYR A 142 -7.02 -0.02 4.48
N LEU A 143 -6.02 -0.26 3.61
CA LEU A 143 -4.63 -0.48 4.02
C LEU A 143 -3.96 0.77 4.62
N LEU A 144 -4.33 1.97 4.16
CA LEU A 144 -3.73 3.22 4.64
C LEU A 144 -4.20 3.61 6.05
N HIS A 145 -5.27 2.99 6.57
CA HIS A 145 -5.80 3.19 7.93
C HIS A 145 -5.89 4.67 8.34
N ASN A 146 -6.16 5.58 7.39
CA ASN A 146 -6.08 7.02 7.58
C ASN A 146 -7.27 7.75 6.96
N ASP A 147 -7.71 8.78 7.70
CA ASP A 147 -8.65 9.85 7.35
C ASP A 147 -9.06 9.84 5.88
N ALA A 148 -10.24 9.31 5.59
CA ALA A 148 -10.86 9.33 4.26
C ALA A 148 -10.86 10.72 3.61
N GLU A 149 -10.66 11.78 4.39
CA GLU A 149 -10.57 13.17 3.95
C GLU A 149 -9.23 13.57 3.29
N LYS A 150 -8.12 12.87 3.57
CA LYS A 150 -6.78 13.33 3.13
C LYS A 150 -6.27 12.67 1.84
N THR A 151 -6.79 11.52 1.48
CA THR A 151 -6.34 10.79 0.28
C THR A 151 -7.48 10.69 -0.70
N GLN A 152 -7.60 11.68 -1.58
CA GLN A 152 -8.50 11.58 -2.73
C GLN A 152 -7.93 10.54 -3.69
N LEU A 153 -8.51 9.35 -3.68
CA LEU A 153 -8.14 8.31 -4.62
C LEU A 153 -8.86 8.54 -5.94
N GLU A 154 -8.10 8.49 -7.03
CA GLU A 154 -8.64 8.65 -8.37
C GLU A 154 -9.41 7.38 -8.77
N VAL A 155 -10.73 7.48 -8.77
CA VAL A 155 -11.64 6.46 -9.29
C VAL A 155 -12.03 6.85 -10.71
N LEU A 156 -12.04 5.90 -11.65
CA LEU A 156 -12.46 6.16 -13.02
C LEU A 156 -13.93 6.59 -13.02
N GLY A 157 -14.21 7.80 -13.51
CA GLY A 157 -15.57 8.37 -13.49
C GLY A 157 -15.98 9.05 -12.18
N GLY A 158 -15.09 9.10 -11.18
CA GLY A 158 -15.38 9.66 -9.85
C GLY A 158 -16.24 8.71 -8.99
N MET A 159 -16.45 9.07 -7.72
CA MET A 159 -17.31 8.31 -6.80
C MET A 159 -18.68 8.97 -6.71
N ASP A 160 -19.75 8.21 -6.95
CA ASP A 160 -21.10 8.76 -6.80
C ASP A 160 -21.44 8.98 -5.32
N THR A 161 -22.27 9.99 -5.05
CA THR A 161 -22.76 10.32 -3.71
C THR A 161 -23.55 9.18 -3.07
N PHE A 162 -24.24 8.38 -3.89
CA PHE A 162 -24.95 7.20 -3.43
C PHE A 162 -24.00 6.07 -3.03
N GLU A 163 -22.97 5.82 -3.83
CA GLU A 163 -21.93 4.84 -3.55
C GLU A 163 -21.18 5.21 -2.27
N ALA A 164 -20.77 6.46 -2.14
CA ALA A 164 -20.11 6.99 -0.94
C ALA A 164 -20.96 6.77 0.32
N LYS A 165 -22.28 6.98 0.21
CA LYS A 165 -23.21 6.75 1.32
C LYS A 165 -23.38 5.28 1.67
N LEU A 166 -23.35 4.38 0.69
CA LEU A 166 -23.41 2.94 0.94
C LEU A 166 -22.11 2.42 1.57
N LEU A 167 -20.97 2.92 1.10
CA LEU A 167 -19.67 2.59 1.66
C LEU A 167 -19.53 3.08 3.11
N SER A 168 -20.11 4.22 3.47
CA SER A 168 -20.06 4.71 4.85
C SER A 168 -20.96 3.93 5.83
N LEU A 169 -21.90 3.13 5.32
CA LEU A 169 -22.78 2.29 6.15
C LEU A 169 -22.15 0.94 6.51
N THR A 170 -21.02 0.57 5.90
CA THR A 170 -20.44 -0.77 6.00
C THR A 170 -18.98 -0.68 6.47
N ASP A 171 -18.59 -1.54 7.41
CA ASP A 171 -17.20 -1.60 7.90
C ASP A 171 -16.25 -2.20 6.84
N ASP A 172 -16.67 -3.28 6.16
CA ASP A 172 -15.92 -3.90 5.07
C ASP A 172 -16.36 -3.38 3.70
N GLN A 173 -15.80 -2.22 3.37
CA GLN A 173 -16.05 -1.53 2.10
C GLN A 173 -15.50 -2.32 0.90
N THR A 174 -14.37 -3.01 1.05
CA THR A 174 -13.71 -3.74 -0.04
C THR A 174 -14.59 -4.90 -0.51
N PHE A 175 -15.11 -5.68 0.45
CA PHE A 175 -15.98 -6.80 0.13
C PHE A 175 -17.31 -6.34 -0.51
N LEU A 176 -17.86 -5.21 -0.07
CA LEU A 176 -19.08 -4.65 -0.65
C LEU A 176 -18.90 -4.29 -2.14
N VAL A 177 -17.80 -3.64 -2.50
CA VAL A 177 -17.52 -3.30 -3.91
C VAL A 177 -17.25 -4.56 -4.73
N MET A 178 -16.53 -5.53 -4.18
CA MET A 178 -16.32 -6.84 -4.82
C MET A 178 -17.67 -7.53 -5.10
N HIS A 179 -18.61 -7.46 -4.16
CA HIS A 179 -19.95 -7.97 -4.36
C HIS A 179 -20.68 -7.26 -5.52
N TRP A 180 -20.56 -5.94 -5.64
CA TRP A 180 -21.15 -5.19 -6.77
C TRP A 180 -20.57 -5.64 -8.12
N VAL A 181 -19.25 -5.86 -8.21
CA VAL A 181 -18.60 -6.39 -9.41
C VAL A 181 -19.19 -7.75 -9.80
N VAL A 182 -19.30 -8.67 -8.84
CA VAL A 182 -19.88 -10.01 -9.08
C VAL A 182 -21.35 -9.91 -9.48
N GLN A 183 -22.14 -9.05 -8.84
CA GLN A 183 -23.54 -8.82 -9.20
C GLN A 183 -23.68 -8.30 -10.64
N GLU A 184 -22.88 -7.33 -11.06
CA GLU A 184 -22.94 -6.78 -12.41
C GLU A 184 -22.49 -7.80 -13.47
N MET A 185 -21.49 -8.64 -13.15
CA MET A 185 -21.12 -9.79 -13.98
C MET A 185 -22.31 -10.76 -14.14
N MET A 186 -22.96 -11.12 -13.04
CA MET A 186 -24.09 -12.06 -13.06
C MET A 186 -25.30 -11.50 -13.80
N LYS A 187 -25.60 -10.19 -13.64
CA LYS A 187 -26.66 -9.52 -14.41
C LYS A 187 -26.40 -9.61 -15.90
N ARG A 188 -25.17 -9.33 -16.34
CA ARG A 188 -24.77 -9.42 -17.76
C ARG A 188 -24.85 -10.85 -18.30
N LEU A 189 -24.56 -11.85 -17.47
CA LEU A 189 -24.61 -13.26 -17.87
C LEU A 189 -26.05 -13.81 -17.96
N VAL A 190 -26.90 -13.49 -16.99
CA VAL A 190 -28.22 -14.13 -16.81
C VAL A 190 -29.35 -13.32 -17.46
N LEU A 191 -29.36 -12.01 -17.28
CA LEU A 191 -30.49 -11.17 -17.68
C LEU A 191 -30.41 -10.76 -19.15
N GLU A 192 -29.20 -10.67 -19.70
CA GLU A 192 -29.00 -10.29 -21.10
C GLU A 192 -28.75 -11.53 -21.97
N PRO A 193 -29.66 -11.85 -22.92
CA PRO A 193 -29.44 -12.96 -23.83
C PRO A 193 -28.17 -12.71 -24.65
N LYS A 194 -27.15 -13.56 -24.43
CA LYS A 194 -25.80 -13.43 -25.01
C LYS A 194 -25.07 -12.14 -24.59
N GLY A 195 -25.18 -11.74 -23.32
CA GLY A 195 -24.46 -10.59 -22.75
C GLY A 195 -22.94 -10.80 -22.70
N LEU A 196 -22.48 -11.94 -22.19
CA LEU A 196 -21.13 -12.45 -22.48
C LEU A 196 -21.28 -13.79 -23.20
N GLY A 197 -21.23 -13.78 -24.53
CA GLY A 197 -21.34 -14.97 -25.39
C GLY A 197 -20.10 -15.87 -25.36
N VAL A 198 -19.56 -16.14 -24.17
CA VAL A 198 -18.25 -16.79 -23.96
C VAL A 198 -18.47 -18.10 -23.18
N PRO A 199 -17.65 -19.15 -23.38
CA PRO A 199 -17.84 -20.41 -22.65
C PRO A 199 -17.61 -20.27 -21.13
N PRO A 200 -18.28 -21.11 -20.31
CA PRO A 200 -18.21 -21.06 -18.83
C PRO A 200 -16.80 -21.00 -18.20
N PRO A 201 -15.76 -21.68 -18.73
CA PRO A 201 -14.42 -21.61 -18.15
C PRO A 201 -13.81 -20.20 -18.14
N CYS A 202 -14.20 -19.33 -19.08
CA CYS A 202 -13.69 -17.96 -19.12
C CYS A 202 -14.23 -17.13 -17.95
N PHE A 203 -15.50 -17.31 -17.58
CA PHE A 203 -16.08 -16.64 -16.41
C PHE A 203 -15.51 -17.17 -15.11
N ALA A 204 -15.34 -18.49 -15.02
CA ALA A 204 -14.73 -19.11 -13.85
C ALA A 204 -13.31 -18.58 -13.62
N ARG A 205 -12.54 -18.35 -14.71
CA ARG A 205 -11.22 -17.73 -14.62
C ARG A 205 -11.29 -16.29 -14.10
N ILE A 206 -12.20 -15.47 -14.61
CA ILE A 206 -12.33 -14.07 -14.15
C ILE A 206 -12.74 -14.03 -12.67
N GLN A 207 -13.67 -14.89 -12.25
CA GLN A 207 -14.08 -15.00 -10.85
C GLN A 207 -12.92 -15.48 -9.95
N GLN A 208 -12.10 -16.41 -10.44
CA GLN A 208 -10.89 -16.83 -9.75
C GLN A 208 -9.88 -15.68 -9.62
N GLN A 209 -9.72 -14.86 -10.68
CA GLN A 209 -8.85 -13.68 -10.64
C GLN A 209 -9.35 -12.63 -9.64
N LEU A 210 -10.67 -12.44 -9.51
CA LEU A 210 -11.25 -11.52 -8.52
C LEU A 210 -11.10 -12.02 -7.08
N SER A 211 -11.03 -13.34 -6.88
CA SER A 211 -10.91 -13.97 -5.56
C SER A 211 -9.48 -13.98 -5.00
N ASN A 212 -8.48 -13.69 -5.82
CA ASN A 212 -7.06 -13.66 -5.45
C ASN A 212 -6.62 -12.25 -5.05
#